data_AF-A0ABD3ZW28-F1
#
_entry.id   AF-A0ABD3ZW28-F1
#
_cell.length_a   1.000
_cell.length_b   1.000
_cell.length_c   1.000
_cell.angle_alpha   90.00
_cell.angle_beta   90.00
_cell.angle_gamma   90.00
#
_symmetry.space_group_name_H-M   'P 1'
#
loop_
_entity.id
_entity.type
_entity.pdbx_description
1 polymer ?
#
loop_
_entity_poly.entity_id
_entity_poly.type
_entity_poly.pdbx_seq_one_letter_code
_entity_poly.pdbx_strand_id
1 'polypeptide(L)'
;MKSRYRKHVDKLVKNSPIVGFSQTEVFEKNQLINTNELKKLNKYAGLEKDDYADMRYRDYRKQMYSDLLLFVDNYFVCGNHEYVYLLVPTKENQYKVTEKESLNEWSRNYWNREDPKNERDWCYFDEDTVDLFNYITNKFDKSLKNKITRYNFM
;
A
#
# COMPACT_ATOMS: atom_id res chain seq x y z
N MET A 1 -25.43 -13.76 -11.62
CA MET A 1 -24.30 -13.90 -10.67
C MET A 1 -24.49 -13.08 -9.38
N LYS A 2 -25.60 -13.27 -8.64
CA LYS A 2 -26.27 -12.09 -8.03
C LYS A 2 -26.20 -11.87 -6.50
N SER A 3 -25.57 -12.72 -5.68
CA SER A 3 -25.51 -12.46 -4.22
C SER A 3 -24.23 -12.94 -3.53
N ARG A 4 -23.83 -14.21 -3.73
CA ARG A 4 -22.61 -14.76 -3.11
C ARG A 4 -21.32 -14.10 -3.63
N TYR A 5 -21.26 -13.85 -4.94
CA TYR A 5 -20.13 -13.14 -5.55
C TYR A 5 -19.99 -11.72 -4.98
N ARG A 6 -21.09 -10.97 -4.92
CA ARG A 6 -21.12 -9.61 -4.35
C ARG A 6 -20.70 -9.60 -2.88
N LYS A 7 -21.22 -10.53 -2.06
CA LYS A 7 -20.79 -10.70 -0.67
C LYS A 7 -19.31 -11.03 -0.52
N HIS A 8 -18.76 -11.84 -1.44
CA HIS A 8 -17.35 -12.19 -1.44
C HIS A 8 -16.48 -10.96 -1.79
N VAL A 9 -16.87 -10.19 -2.81
CA VAL A 9 -16.20 -8.93 -3.19
C VAL A 9 -16.29 -7.91 -2.05
N ASP A 10 -17.46 -7.69 -1.46
CA ASP A 10 -17.65 -6.80 -0.30
C ASP A 10 -16.74 -7.20 0.87
N LYS A 11 -16.59 -8.51 1.11
CA LYS A 11 -15.70 -9.04 2.15
C LYS A 11 -14.22 -8.78 1.81
N LEU A 12 -13.83 -8.90 0.55
CA LEU A 12 -12.45 -8.62 0.12
C LEU A 12 -12.12 -7.14 0.26
N VAL A 13 -13.00 -6.26 -0.23
CA VAL A 13 -12.89 -4.80 -0.12
C VAL A 13 -12.75 -4.37 1.34
N LYS A 14 -13.64 -4.82 2.23
CA LYS A 14 -13.55 -4.49 3.66
C LYS A 14 -12.27 -4.98 4.34
N ASN A 15 -11.62 -6.01 3.79
CA ASN A 15 -10.44 -6.63 4.38
C ASN A 15 -9.15 -6.30 3.65
N SER A 16 -9.19 -5.42 2.66
CA SER A 16 -8.04 -5.06 1.86
C SER A 16 -7.10 -4.14 2.62
N PRO A 17 -5.78 -4.33 2.51
CA PRO A 17 -4.85 -3.31 2.96
C PRO A 17 -5.04 -2.00 2.19
N ILE A 18 -4.57 -0.91 2.79
CA ILE A 18 -4.52 0.43 2.23
C ILE A 18 -3.06 0.85 2.19
N VAL A 19 -2.67 1.54 1.12
CA VAL A 19 -1.39 2.27 1.06
C VAL A 19 -1.68 3.75 1.26
N GLY A 20 -1.02 4.34 2.24
CA GLY A 20 -1.19 5.73 2.64
C GLY A 20 0.10 6.54 2.51
N PHE A 21 -0.04 7.83 2.29
CA PHE A 21 1.08 8.76 2.14
C PHE A 21 0.88 10.01 2.98
N SER A 22 1.95 10.55 3.50
CA SER A 22 1.95 11.87 4.12
C SER A 22 3.25 12.62 3.96
N GLN A 23 3.18 13.95 4.05
CA GLN A 23 4.35 14.83 4.02
C GLN A 23 5.14 14.75 5.32
N THR A 24 4.46 14.59 6.45
CA THR A 24 5.08 14.45 7.77
C THR A 24 4.74 13.10 8.35
N GLU A 25 5.48 12.66 9.35
CA GLU A 25 5.14 11.44 10.08
C GLU A 25 3.82 11.60 10.84
N VAL A 26 2.83 10.75 10.54
CA VAL A 26 1.50 10.81 11.18
C VAL A 26 1.15 9.55 11.98
N PHE A 27 1.82 8.43 11.70
CA PHE A 27 1.61 7.16 12.40
C PHE A 27 2.92 6.41 12.64
N GLU A 28 2.90 5.55 13.66
CA GLU A 28 4.01 4.68 14.01
C GLU A 28 3.83 3.26 13.47
N LYS A 29 4.96 2.57 13.24
CA LYS A 29 4.91 1.15 12.87
C LYS A 29 4.31 0.32 14.01
N ASN A 30 3.45 -0.62 13.67
CA ASN A 30 2.60 -1.41 14.56
C ASN A 30 1.46 -0.67 15.27
N GLN A 31 1.28 0.63 15.03
CA GLN A 31 0.16 1.38 15.59
C GLN A 31 -1.17 0.83 15.07
N LEU A 32 -2.17 0.79 15.95
CA LEU A 32 -3.57 0.57 15.57
C LEU A 32 -4.24 1.94 15.40
N ILE A 33 -4.92 2.12 14.28
CA ILE A 33 -5.64 3.35 13.95
C ILE A 33 -7.07 3.04 13.54
N ASN A 34 -7.97 3.97 13.82
CA ASN A 34 -9.35 3.88 13.38
C ASN A 34 -9.50 4.44 11.96
N THR A 35 -10.51 3.98 11.20
CA THR A 35 -10.75 4.43 9.82
C THR A 35 -10.89 5.95 9.70
N ASN A 36 -11.46 6.62 10.69
CA ASN A 36 -11.61 8.08 10.72
C ASN A 36 -10.26 8.83 10.81
N GLU A 37 -9.18 8.15 11.18
CA GLU A 37 -7.84 8.70 11.24
C GLU A 37 -7.13 8.67 9.89
N LEU A 38 -7.64 7.91 8.89
CA LEU A 38 -7.07 7.88 7.54
C LEU A 38 -7.00 9.28 6.91
N LYS A 39 -7.87 10.20 7.32
CA LYS A 39 -7.84 11.62 6.91
C LYS A 39 -6.56 12.38 7.30
N LYS A 40 -5.76 11.83 8.22
CA LYS A 40 -4.43 12.37 8.57
C LYS A 40 -3.41 12.12 7.46
N LEU A 41 -3.67 11.14 6.58
CA LEU A 41 -2.89 10.92 5.38
C LEU A 41 -3.28 11.95 4.34
N ASN A 42 -2.30 12.55 3.67
CA ASN A 42 -2.54 13.48 2.56
C ASN A 42 -3.29 12.76 1.42
N LYS A 43 -2.90 11.51 1.15
CA LYS A 43 -3.52 10.60 0.17
C LYS A 43 -3.45 9.17 0.65
N TYR A 44 -4.44 8.38 0.29
CA TYR A 44 -4.40 6.94 0.47
C TYR A 44 -5.18 6.25 -0.65
N ALA A 45 -4.76 5.03 -0.99
CA ALA A 45 -5.40 4.17 -1.97
C ALA A 45 -5.71 2.81 -1.34
N GLY A 46 -6.95 2.37 -1.54
CA GLY A 46 -7.46 1.08 -1.09
C GLY A 46 -8.48 0.59 -2.10
N LEU A 47 -9.11 -0.55 -1.80
CA LEU A 47 -10.19 -1.05 -2.64
C LEU A 47 -11.47 -0.31 -2.22
N GLU A 48 -12.11 0.41 -3.15
CA GLU A 48 -13.38 1.08 -2.88
C GLU A 48 -14.57 0.19 -3.27
N LYS A 49 -15.81 0.69 -3.14
CA LYS A 49 -17.03 -0.11 -3.35
C LYS A 49 -17.81 0.27 -4.62
N ASP A 50 -17.65 1.48 -5.12
CA ASP A 50 -18.57 2.04 -6.11
C ASP A 50 -18.20 1.73 -7.58
N ASP A 51 -16.98 1.29 -7.89
CA ASP A 51 -16.57 0.94 -9.27
C ASP A 51 -16.92 -0.51 -9.70
N TYR A 52 -17.52 -1.33 -8.83
CA TYR A 52 -17.26 -2.78 -8.85
C TYR A 52 -18.48 -3.70 -9.02
N ALA A 53 -19.66 -3.19 -9.37
CA ALA A 53 -20.85 -4.04 -9.47
C ALA A 53 -20.73 -5.16 -10.53
N ASP A 54 -19.87 -4.99 -11.55
CA ASP A 54 -19.87 -5.84 -12.76
C ASP A 54 -18.50 -6.43 -13.20
N MET A 55 -17.40 -6.20 -12.48
CA MET A 55 -16.05 -6.68 -12.89
C MET A 55 -15.67 -8.03 -12.26
N ARG A 56 -14.79 -8.82 -12.92
CA ARG A 56 -14.27 -10.09 -12.38
C ARG A 56 -13.13 -9.86 -11.38
N TYR A 57 -12.96 -10.75 -10.40
CA TYR A 57 -11.93 -10.63 -9.34
C TYR A 57 -10.47 -10.54 -9.84
N ARG A 58 -10.15 -11.17 -10.98
CA ARG A 58 -8.82 -11.05 -11.58
C ARG A 58 -8.55 -9.63 -12.06
N ASP A 59 -9.57 -8.97 -12.60
CA ASP A 59 -9.47 -7.62 -13.16
C ASP A 59 -9.43 -6.58 -12.02
N TYR A 60 -10.12 -6.86 -10.92
CA TYR A 60 -10.00 -6.12 -9.65
C TYR A 60 -8.56 -6.05 -9.12
N ARG A 61 -7.84 -7.18 -9.10
CA ARG A 61 -6.45 -7.19 -8.64
C ARG A 61 -5.54 -6.36 -9.55
N LYS A 62 -5.81 -6.35 -10.87
CA LYS A 62 -5.02 -5.60 -11.86
C LYS A 62 -5.23 -4.09 -11.75
N GLN A 63 -6.48 -3.63 -11.60
CA GLN A 63 -6.78 -2.21 -11.38
C GLN A 63 -6.10 -1.72 -10.10
N MET A 64 -6.18 -2.49 -9.01
CA MET A 64 -5.51 -2.15 -7.75
C MET A 64 -3.98 -2.03 -7.88
N TYR A 65 -3.31 -2.90 -8.64
CA TYR A 65 -1.88 -2.71 -8.93
C TYR A 65 -1.64 -1.50 -9.82
N SER A 66 -2.53 -1.20 -10.76
CA SER A 66 -2.44 -0.03 -11.62
C SER A 66 -2.62 1.26 -10.81
N ASP A 67 -3.53 1.26 -9.84
CA ASP A 67 -3.73 2.37 -8.90
C ASP A 67 -2.53 2.49 -7.96
N LEU A 68 -2.00 1.40 -7.44
CA LEU A 68 -0.77 1.42 -6.65
C LEU A 68 0.43 1.94 -7.46
N LEU A 69 0.55 1.56 -8.74
CA LEU A 69 1.55 2.07 -9.68
C LEU A 69 1.38 3.57 -9.89
N LEU A 70 0.18 4.00 -10.31
CA LEU A 70 -0.16 5.40 -10.53
C LEU A 70 0.00 6.25 -9.26
N PHE A 71 -0.29 5.71 -8.09
CA PHE A 71 -0.15 6.41 -6.83
C PHE A 71 1.31 6.50 -6.38
N VAL A 72 2.12 5.48 -6.58
CA VAL A 72 3.54 5.54 -6.23
C VAL A 72 4.28 6.48 -7.20
N ASP A 73 4.07 6.35 -8.50
CA ASP A 73 4.69 7.23 -9.50
C ASP A 73 4.30 8.70 -9.30
N ASN A 74 3.02 9.01 -9.07
CA ASN A 74 2.59 10.41 -8.94
C ASN A 74 2.90 11.03 -7.57
N TYR A 75 2.79 10.27 -6.47
CA TYR A 75 2.89 10.87 -5.13
C TYR A 75 4.28 10.77 -4.51
N PHE A 76 5.15 9.85 -4.94
CA PHE A 76 6.57 9.88 -4.57
C PHE A 76 7.37 10.89 -5.40
N VAL A 77 7.21 10.90 -6.73
CA VAL A 77 8.05 11.73 -7.63
C VAL A 77 7.58 13.19 -7.63
N CYS A 78 6.26 13.44 -7.61
CA CYS A 78 5.70 14.77 -7.81
C CYS A 78 4.96 15.35 -6.60
N GLY A 79 4.78 14.57 -5.52
CA GLY A 79 3.88 14.92 -4.42
C GLY A 79 4.53 15.64 -3.23
N ASN A 80 5.86 15.63 -3.09
CA ASN A 80 6.57 16.07 -1.87
C ASN A 80 6.10 15.32 -0.60
N HIS A 81 5.73 14.03 -0.72
CA HIS A 81 5.34 13.18 0.41
C HIS A 81 6.57 12.40 0.88
N GLU A 82 6.87 12.46 2.19
CA GLU A 82 8.09 11.84 2.73
C GLU A 82 7.83 10.45 3.33
N TYR A 83 6.59 10.13 3.70
CA TYR A 83 6.25 8.91 4.42
C TYR A 83 5.24 8.05 3.67
N VAL A 84 5.47 6.73 3.69
CA VAL A 84 4.58 5.71 3.15
C VAL A 84 4.20 4.69 4.19
N TYR A 85 2.92 4.37 4.20
CA TYR A 85 2.29 3.49 5.16
C TYR A 85 1.61 2.32 4.45
N LEU A 86 1.85 1.10 4.94
CA LEU A 86 1.01 -0.04 4.62
C LEU A 86 0.11 -0.33 5.82
N LEU A 87 -1.19 -0.15 5.63
CA LEU A 87 -2.20 -0.34 6.66
C LEU A 87 -3.03 -1.59 6.37
N VAL A 88 -3.04 -2.55 7.28
CA VAL A 88 -3.79 -3.81 7.12
C VAL A 88 -4.99 -3.80 8.06
N PRO A 89 -6.23 -4.03 7.59
CA PRO A 89 -7.38 -4.01 8.47
C PRO A 89 -7.31 -5.16 9.48
N THR A 90 -7.62 -4.88 10.74
CA THR A 90 -7.58 -5.86 11.83
C THR A 90 -8.97 -6.33 12.20
N LYS A 91 -9.86 -5.38 12.47
CA LYS A 91 -11.25 -5.56 12.88
C LYS A 91 -12.09 -4.48 12.18
N GLU A 92 -13.39 -4.51 12.38
CA GLU A 92 -14.27 -3.49 11.80
C GLU A 92 -13.80 -2.08 12.18
N ASN A 93 -13.65 -1.21 11.17
CA ASN A 93 -13.18 0.17 11.27
C ASN A 93 -11.78 0.38 11.87
N GLN A 94 -10.92 -0.63 11.86
CA GLN A 94 -9.57 -0.53 12.42
C GLN A 94 -8.51 -1.09 11.46
N TYR A 95 -7.40 -0.37 11.37
CA TYR A 95 -6.20 -0.76 10.65
C TYR A 95 -5.01 -0.87 11.59
N LYS A 96 -4.07 -1.77 11.26
CA LYS A 96 -2.73 -1.81 11.83
C LYS A 96 -1.74 -1.29 10.79
N VAL A 97 -0.90 -0.35 11.18
CA VAL A 97 0.25 0.08 10.38
C VAL A 97 1.29 -1.03 10.42
N THR A 98 1.39 -1.81 9.34
CA THR A 98 2.34 -2.92 9.27
C THR A 98 3.68 -2.50 8.70
N GLU A 99 3.69 -1.51 7.82
CA GLU A 99 4.92 -0.86 7.35
C GLU A 99 4.76 0.65 7.46
N LYS A 100 5.88 1.30 7.79
CA LYS A 100 6.09 2.75 7.82
C LYS A 100 7.50 2.93 7.27
N GLU A 101 7.62 3.63 6.15
CA GLU A 101 8.91 3.91 5.53
C GLU A 101 9.00 5.43 5.28
N SER A 102 10.14 6.02 5.63
CA SER A 102 10.52 7.36 5.15
C SER A 102 11.27 7.19 3.83
N LEU A 103 10.93 7.98 2.81
CA LEU A 103 11.61 7.96 1.52
C LEU A 103 13.11 8.20 1.69
N ASN A 104 13.49 9.21 2.47
CA ASN A 104 14.88 9.59 2.69
C ASN A 104 15.65 8.48 3.42
N GLU A 105 15.06 7.88 4.45
CA GLU A 105 15.70 6.78 5.18
C GLU A 105 15.80 5.52 4.33
N TRP A 106 14.76 5.22 3.56
CA TRP A 106 14.72 4.04 2.70
C TRP A 106 15.76 4.15 1.58
N SER A 107 15.78 5.26 0.84
CA SER A 107 16.78 5.52 -0.22
C SER A 107 18.19 5.44 0.36
N ARG A 108 18.45 6.08 1.50
CA ARG A 108 19.76 6.01 2.16
C ARG A 108 20.16 4.59 2.57
N ASN A 109 19.25 3.82 3.16
CA ASN A 109 19.53 2.45 3.59
C ASN A 109 19.70 1.49 2.40
N TYR A 110 18.91 1.70 1.36
CA TYR A 110 19.01 0.97 0.10
C TYR A 110 20.38 1.19 -0.54
N TRP A 111 20.78 2.45 -0.74
CA TRP A 111 22.08 2.79 -1.34
C TRP A 111 23.26 2.40 -0.49
N ASN A 112 23.19 2.55 0.84
CA ASN A 112 24.26 2.05 1.71
C ASN A 112 24.50 0.54 1.54
N ARG A 113 23.50 -0.22 1.06
CA ARG A 113 23.64 -1.64 0.75
C ARG A 113 24.11 -1.88 -0.69
N GLU A 114 23.52 -1.20 -1.66
CA GLU A 114 23.79 -1.44 -3.09
C GLU A 114 25.08 -0.74 -3.58
N ASP A 115 25.38 0.47 -3.09
CA ASP A 115 26.62 1.22 -3.34
C ASP A 115 27.19 1.83 -2.05
N PRO A 116 27.87 1.02 -1.21
CA PRO A 116 28.41 1.48 0.07
C PRO A 116 29.49 2.58 -0.04
N LYS A 117 30.03 2.79 -1.24
CA LYS A 117 31.09 3.78 -1.50
C LYS A 117 30.54 5.10 -2.05
N ASN A 118 29.23 5.16 -2.34
CA ASN A 118 28.54 6.35 -2.80
C ASN A 118 29.22 6.99 -4.02
N GLU A 119 29.54 6.15 -5.01
CA GLU A 119 30.26 6.55 -6.23
C GLU A 119 29.27 7.00 -7.35
N ARG A 120 27.95 7.00 -7.08
CA ARG A 120 26.90 7.28 -8.07
C ARG A 120 26.36 8.71 -8.12
N ASP A 121 26.01 9.12 -9.35
CA ASP A 121 25.41 10.40 -9.77
C ASP A 121 23.88 10.38 -9.67
N TRP A 122 23.21 11.55 -9.72
CA TRP A 122 21.76 11.73 -9.50
C TRP A 122 20.84 11.01 -10.52
N CYS A 123 21.40 10.30 -11.49
CA CYS A 123 20.70 9.65 -12.60
C CYS A 123 19.96 8.35 -12.24
N TYR A 124 19.96 7.94 -10.97
CA TYR A 124 19.35 6.67 -10.50
C TYR A 124 18.10 6.83 -9.61
N PHE A 125 17.57 8.05 -9.46
CA PHE A 125 16.35 8.34 -8.69
C PHE A 125 15.11 7.57 -9.18
N ASP A 126 15.04 7.32 -10.49
CA ASP A 126 13.95 6.53 -11.08
C ASP A 126 14.06 5.03 -10.70
N GLU A 127 15.30 4.49 -10.56
CA GLU A 127 15.53 3.11 -10.11
C GLU A 127 15.10 2.93 -8.64
N ASP A 128 15.39 3.91 -7.78
CA ASP A 128 14.99 3.91 -6.36
C ASP A 128 13.49 3.83 -6.16
N THR A 129 12.76 4.63 -6.94
CA THR A 129 11.30 4.71 -6.84
C THR A 129 10.68 3.38 -7.27
N VAL A 130 11.23 2.74 -8.30
CA VAL A 130 10.80 1.41 -8.77
C VAL A 130 11.10 0.33 -7.74
N ASP A 131 12.24 0.36 -7.06
CA ASP A 131 12.58 -0.65 -6.07
C ASP A 131 11.79 -0.51 -4.76
N LEU A 132 11.55 0.73 -4.32
CA LEU A 132 10.63 1.00 -3.20
C LEU A 132 9.20 0.57 -3.56
N PHE A 133 8.76 0.83 -4.79
CA PHE A 133 7.48 0.33 -5.30
C PHE A 133 7.40 -1.19 -5.22
N ASN A 134 8.42 -1.89 -5.73
CA ASN A 134 8.49 -3.35 -5.68
C ASN A 134 8.47 -3.87 -4.24
N TYR A 135 9.16 -3.21 -3.32
CA TYR A 135 9.15 -3.55 -1.90
C TYR A 135 7.75 -3.45 -1.29
N ILE A 136 7.09 -2.29 -1.43
CA ILE A 136 5.74 -2.06 -0.89
C ILE A 136 4.73 -3.04 -1.50
N THR A 137 4.80 -3.24 -2.82
CA THR A 137 3.93 -4.19 -3.54
C THR A 137 4.12 -5.62 -3.04
N ASN A 138 5.37 -6.05 -2.83
CA ASN A 138 5.67 -7.37 -2.28
C ASN A 138 5.13 -7.56 -0.85
N LYS A 139 5.22 -6.53 0.01
CA LYS A 139 4.68 -6.56 1.37
C LYS A 139 3.16 -6.58 1.38
N PHE A 140 2.54 -5.80 0.52
CA PHE A 140 1.11 -5.77 0.29
C PHE A 140 0.61 -7.15 -0.18
N ASP A 141 1.30 -7.76 -1.14
CA ASP A 141 0.97 -9.10 -1.67
C ASP A 141 1.06 -10.21 -0.63
N LYS A 142 2.14 -10.20 0.17
CA LYS A 142 2.30 -11.12 1.29
C LYS A 142 1.15 -10.97 2.28
N SER A 143 0.72 -9.74 2.57
CA SER A 143 -0.37 -9.45 3.49
C SER A 143 -1.73 -9.95 2.97
N LEU A 144 -2.01 -9.75 1.67
CA LEU A 144 -3.20 -10.28 1.00
C LEU A 144 -3.24 -11.81 0.99
N LYS A 145 -2.14 -12.47 0.59
CA LYS A 145 -2.04 -13.94 0.56
C LYS A 145 -2.29 -14.54 1.93
N ASN A 146 -1.67 -14.01 2.98
CA ASN A 146 -1.84 -14.49 4.35
C ASN A 146 -3.30 -14.39 4.83
N LYS A 147 -4.05 -13.37 4.40
CA LYS A 147 -5.48 -13.27 4.70
C LYS A 147 -6.33 -14.28 3.92
N ILE A 148 -6.10 -14.42 2.61
CA ILE A 148 -6.84 -15.38 1.78
C ILE A 148 -6.65 -16.81 2.32
N THR A 149 -5.43 -17.19 2.68
CA THR A 149 -5.16 -18.52 3.26
C THR A 149 -5.91 -18.71 4.58
N ARG A 150 -5.94 -17.71 5.48
CA ARG A 150 -6.72 -17.79 6.72
C ARG A 150 -8.23 -17.94 6.49
N TYR A 151 -8.75 -17.39 5.40
CA TYR A 151 -10.17 -17.54 5.04
C TYR A 151 -10.50 -18.84 4.32
N ASN A 152 -9.53 -19.54 3.74
CA ASN A 152 -9.73 -20.85 3.12
C ASN A 152 -9.66 -22.00 4.14
N PHE A 153 -9.18 -21.73 5.37
CA PHE A 153 -9.08 -22.70 6.46
C PHE A 153 -10.10 -22.45 7.60
N MET A 154 -11.08 -21.57 7.38
CA MET A 154 -12.24 -21.34 8.26
C MET A 154 -13.53 -21.63 7.51
#